data_AF-A0A522YIA1-F1
#
_entry.id   AF-A0A522YIA1-F1
#
_cell.length_a   1.000
_cell.length_b   1.000
_cell.length_c   1.000
_cell.angle_alpha   90.00
_cell.angle_beta   90.00
_cell.angle_gamma   90.00
#
_symmetry.space_group_name_H-M   'P 1'
#
loop_
_entity.id
_entity.type
_entity.pdbx_description
1 polymer ?
#
loop_
_entity_poly.entity_id
_entity_poly.type
_entity_poly.pdbx_seq_one_letter_code
_entity_poly.pdbx_strand_id
1 'polypeptide(L)'
;MDKLRKKSMPTVLNMTIMRGINDIYIKDLVEYAANNTFIKGLNLIAYAHTGRGKDNFVEKSIMPDEVVDLLESQTQGLVTKRNVYLFQKLVYAYKLISGQRHCPYLQYFWLVRQKTGYVSIDKYLNLESLGKVFDRYLDIYGSNRIASGVYLFFVLPWHLLSYKTLCLAGDFLAVIIADLFKKSYLNAPENRLFQLVFNTACDCYNADFTIAANCHVGVIYKNQDDKLEILENDGLYLLRH
;
A
#
# COMPACT_ATOMS: atom_id res chain seq x y z
N MET A 1 -4.12 -22.82 4.99
CA MET A 1 -4.11 -22.30 3.61
C MET A 1 -4.73 -23.26 2.59
N ASP A 2 -4.50 -24.58 2.69
CA ASP A 2 -4.96 -25.56 1.69
C ASP A 2 -6.47 -25.58 1.41
N LYS A 3 -7.31 -25.39 2.44
CA LYS A 3 -8.77 -25.31 2.25
C LYS A 3 -9.18 -24.09 1.42
N LEU A 4 -8.51 -22.95 1.59
CA LEU A 4 -8.77 -21.73 0.82
C LEU A 4 -8.27 -21.88 -0.62
N ARG A 5 -7.07 -22.46 -0.78
CA ARG A 5 -6.50 -22.81 -2.09
C ARG A 5 -7.42 -23.74 -2.88
N LYS A 6 -7.90 -24.82 -2.25
CA LYS A 6 -8.80 -25.81 -2.90
C LYS A 6 -10.12 -25.21 -3.38
N LYS A 7 -10.59 -24.12 -2.74
CA LYS A 7 -11.82 -23.42 -3.11
C LYS A 7 -11.57 -22.17 -3.95
N SER A 8 -10.32 -21.90 -4.35
CA SER A 8 -9.88 -20.66 -5.02
C SER A 8 -10.44 -19.39 -4.34
N MET A 9 -10.52 -19.40 -3.02
CA MET A 9 -11.14 -18.31 -2.27
C MET A 9 -10.18 -17.12 -2.21
N PRO A 10 -10.53 -15.95 -2.78
CA PRO A 10 -9.65 -14.79 -2.77
C PRO A 10 -9.26 -14.41 -1.34
N THR A 11 -7.96 -14.28 -1.09
CA THR A 11 -7.40 -14.13 0.25
C THR A 11 -6.35 -13.02 0.26
N VAL A 12 -6.23 -12.32 1.37
CA VAL A 12 -5.09 -11.43 1.66
C VAL A 12 -4.38 -11.96 2.88
N LEU A 13 -3.07 -12.09 2.77
CA LEU A 13 -2.23 -12.48 3.89
C LEU A 13 -1.86 -11.26 4.71
N ASN A 14 -2.01 -11.36 6.03
CA ASN A 14 -1.52 -10.36 6.96
C ASN A 14 -0.41 -11.00 7.79
N MET A 15 0.76 -10.37 7.83
CA MET A 15 1.88 -10.81 8.64
C MET A 15 2.38 -9.64 9.47
N THR A 16 2.38 -9.78 10.80
CA THR A 16 3.06 -8.83 11.67
C THR A 16 4.56 -9.09 11.64
N ILE A 17 5.35 -8.07 11.33
CA ILE A 17 6.81 -8.13 11.22
C ILE A 17 7.44 -7.56 12.49
N MET A 18 8.32 -8.35 13.10
CA MET A 18 9.07 -8.02 14.31
C MET A 18 10.56 -8.19 14.06
N ARG A 19 11.34 -7.18 14.45
CA ARG A 19 12.78 -7.16 14.23
C ARG A 19 13.50 -8.31 14.95
N GLY A 20 14.35 -9.02 14.22
CA GLY A 20 15.12 -10.15 14.71
C GLY A 20 14.28 -11.34 15.17
N ILE A 21 13.02 -11.45 14.72
CA ILE A 21 12.13 -12.59 15.01
C ILE A 21 11.70 -13.25 13.70
N ASN A 22 11.03 -12.50 12.82
CA ASN A 22 10.51 -13.02 11.55
C ASN A 22 10.75 -12.10 10.34
N ASP A 23 11.46 -11.00 10.56
CA ASP A 23 11.86 -10.03 9.54
C ASP A 23 12.76 -10.63 8.45
N ILE A 24 13.51 -11.70 8.76
CA ILE A 24 14.31 -12.46 7.79
C ILE A 24 13.50 -13.23 6.74
N TYR A 25 12.19 -13.46 6.96
CA TYR A 25 11.34 -14.29 6.09
C TYR A 25 10.45 -13.47 5.14
N ILE A 26 10.64 -12.14 5.07
CA ILE A 26 9.79 -11.26 4.26
C ILE A 26 9.77 -11.69 2.79
N LYS A 27 10.94 -11.98 2.20
CA LYS A 27 11.04 -12.48 0.82
C LYS A 27 10.27 -13.79 0.63
N ASP A 28 10.44 -14.76 1.51
CA ASP A 28 9.79 -16.07 1.40
C ASP A 28 8.27 -15.93 1.43
N LEU A 29 7.75 -14.99 2.23
CA LEU A 29 6.32 -14.66 2.26
C LEU A 29 5.84 -14.04 0.95
N VAL A 30 6.62 -13.12 0.38
CA VAL A 30 6.34 -12.52 -0.93
C VAL A 30 6.35 -13.58 -2.02
N GLU A 31 7.36 -14.45 -2.06
CA GLU A 31 7.48 -15.56 -3.02
C GLU A 31 6.30 -16.55 -2.89
N TYR A 32 6.00 -16.95 -1.66
CA TYR A 32 4.86 -17.82 -1.39
C TYR A 32 3.56 -17.18 -1.88
N ALA A 33 3.31 -15.91 -1.52
CA ALA A 33 2.11 -15.20 -1.95
C ALA A 33 2.06 -15.05 -3.48
N ALA A 34 3.17 -14.68 -4.12
CA ALA A 34 3.32 -14.50 -5.56
C ALA A 34 3.22 -15.81 -6.39
N ASN A 35 3.43 -16.97 -5.77
CA ASN A 35 3.22 -18.27 -6.40
C ASN A 35 1.81 -18.85 -6.19
N ASN A 36 0.95 -18.19 -5.42
CA ASN A 36 -0.42 -18.62 -5.13
C ASN A 36 -1.46 -17.58 -5.61
N THR A 37 -2.11 -17.82 -6.76
CA THR A 37 -3.00 -16.85 -7.44
C THR A 37 -4.28 -16.47 -6.67
N PHE A 38 -4.73 -17.33 -5.75
CA PHE A 38 -5.84 -17.02 -4.86
C PHE A 38 -5.47 -15.95 -3.80
N ILE A 39 -4.18 -15.73 -3.56
CA ILE A 39 -3.69 -14.69 -2.66
C ILE A 39 -3.60 -13.38 -3.46
N LYS A 40 -4.49 -12.42 -3.21
CA LYS A 40 -4.56 -11.16 -3.96
C LYS A 40 -3.63 -10.08 -3.40
N GLY A 41 -3.26 -10.20 -2.13
CA GLY A 41 -2.32 -9.28 -1.51
C GLY A 41 -1.61 -9.86 -0.29
N LEU A 42 -0.52 -9.20 0.09
CA LEU A 42 0.25 -9.45 1.30
C LEU A 42 0.48 -8.14 2.02
N ASN A 43 -0.05 -8.07 3.24
CA ASN A 43 0.12 -6.97 4.17
C ASN A 43 1.24 -7.34 5.16
N LEU A 44 2.33 -6.60 5.10
CA LEU A 44 3.46 -6.66 6.03
C LEU A 44 3.26 -5.54 7.05
N ILE A 45 2.76 -5.94 8.22
CA ILE A 45 2.32 -5.04 9.28
C ILE A 45 3.46 -4.88 10.28
N ALA A 46 4.04 -3.70 10.36
CA ALA A 46 4.97 -3.34 11.41
C ALA A 46 4.38 -3.59 12.81
N TYR A 47 5.21 -4.13 13.71
CA TYR A 47 4.82 -4.39 15.08
C TYR A 47 4.57 -3.09 15.86
N ALA A 48 3.33 -2.91 16.31
CA ALA A 48 2.87 -1.74 17.07
C ALA A 48 2.58 -2.08 18.54
N HIS A 49 2.79 -1.12 19.44
CA HIS A 49 2.61 -1.26 20.88
C HIS A 49 1.15 -1.05 21.29
N THR A 50 0.38 -2.12 21.43
CA THR A 50 -1.04 -2.05 21.85
C THR A 50 -1.24 -2.20 23.37
N GLY A 51 -0.20 -1.90 24.17
CA GLY A 51 -0.28 -1.74 25.63
C GLY A 51 0.33 -2.87 26.45
N ARG A 52 -0.04 -4.14 26.23
CA ARG A 52 0.47 -5.29 27.04
C ARG A 52 1.78 -5.90 26.51
N GLY A 53 2.48 -5.21 25.61
CA GLY A 53 3.76 -5.69 25.08
C GLY A 53 4.82 -5.78 26.17
N LYS A 54 5.55 -6.90 26.20
CA LYS A 54 6.67 -7.14 27.13
C LYS A 54 7.79 -6.10 26.97
N ASP A 55 8.72 -6.12 27.93
CA ASP A 55 10.04 -5.48 27.84
C ASP A 55 10.65 -5.69 26.44
N ASN A 56 11.31 -4.65 25.91
CA ASN A 56 12.00 -4.61 24.60
C ASN A 56 11.13 -4.30 23.36
N PHE A 57 9.95 -3.66 23.51
CA PHE A 57 9.15 -3.20 22.34
C PHE A 57 9.99 -2.40 21.33
N VAL A 58 10.73 -1.39 21.80
CA VAL A 58 11.52 -0.49 20.95
C VAL A 58 12.59 -1.24 20.15
N GLU A 59 13.18 -2.29 20.71
CA GLU A 59 14.19 -3.11 20.01
C GLU A 59 13.58 -4.03 18.96
N LYS A 60 12.30 -4.35 19.12
CA LYS A 60 11.55 -5.26 18.24
C LYS A 60 10.65 -4.54 17.26
N SER A 61 10.43 -3.25 17.45
CA SER A 61 9.65 -2.41 16.56
C SER A 61 10.40 -2.20 15.25
N ILE A 62 9.60 -1.99 14.21
CA ILE A 62 10.06 -1.74 12.85
C ILE A 62 9.04 -0.83 12.20
N MET A 63 9.48 0.16 11.45
CA MET A 63 8.59 1.03 10.68
C MET A 63 8.34 0.47 9.28
N PRO A 64 7.21 0.82 8.62
CA PRO A 64 6.92 0.34 7.27
C PRO A 64 8.06 0.59 6.27
N ASP A 65 8.73 1.74 6.35
CA ASP A 65 9.89 2.05 5.50
C ASP A 65 11.07 1.09 5.71
N GLU A 66 11.29 0.65 6.96
CA GLU A 66 12.35 -0.31 7.28
C GLU A 66 11.99 -1.72 6.80
N VAL A 67 10.70 -2.07 6.80
CA VAL A 67 10.23 -3.32 6.17
C VAL A 67 10.52 -3.30 4.67
N VAL A 68 10.38 -2.15 4.01
CA VAL A 68 10.75 -1.97 2.60
C VAL A 68 12.25 -2.12 2.40
N ASP A 69 13.09 -1.55 3.29
CA ASP A 69 14.55 -1.70 3.25
C ASP A 69 14.97 -3.18 3.36
N LEU A 70 14.34 -3.92 4.27
CA LEU A 70 14.57 -5.37 4.41
C LEU A 70 14.14 -6.14 3.18
N LEU A 71 12.99 -5.81 2.60
CA LEU A 71 12.51 -6.45 1.37
C LEU A 71 13.49 -6.17 0.21
N GLU A 72 13.99 -4.95 0.08
CA GLU A 72 14.97 -4.59 -0.94
C GLU A 72 16.26 -5.41 -0.80
N SER A 73 16.78 -5.51 0.43
CA SER A 73 17.95 -6.33 0.73
C SER A 73 17.73 -7.80 0.38
N GLN A 74 16.63 -8.39 0.84
CA GLN A 74 16.36 -9.82 0.63
C GLN A 74 16.05 -10.15 -0.83
N THR A 75 15.38 -9.26 -1.55
CA THR A 75 15.06 -9.43 -2.98
C THR A 75 16.18 -8.99 -3.92
N GLN A 76 17.33 -8.59 -3.37
CA GLN A 76 18.51 -8.14 -4.13
C GLN A 76 18.16 -7.01 -5.12
N GLY A 77 17.31 -6.06 -4.67
CA GLY A 77 16.91 -4.90 -5.47
C GLY A 77 15.84 -5.17 -6.52
N LEU A 78 15.20 -6.35 -6.54
CA LEU A 78 14.01 -6.56 -7.40
C LEU A 78 12.87 -5.64 -6.99
N VAL A 79 12.67 -5.44 -5.69
CA VAL A 79 11.82 -4.37 -5.13
C VAL A 79 12.71 -3.36 -4.47
N THR A 80 12.73 -2.11 -4.94
CA THR A 80 13.56 -1.05 -4.35
C THR A 80 12.72 -0.07 -3.56
N LYS A 81 13.25 0.48 -2.47
CA LYS A 81 12.60 1.56 -1.71
C LYS A 81 12.26 2.74 -2.60
N ARG A 82 13.15 3.07 -3.55
CA ARG A 82 12.92 4.13 -4.53
C ARG A 82 11.67 3.87 -5.37
N ASN A 83 11.48 2.65 -5.87
CA ASN A 83 10.30 2.31 -6.65
C ASN A 83 9.03 2.28 -5.81
N VAL A 84 9.10 1.80 -4.56
CA VAL A 84 7.96 1.87 -3.63
C VAL A 84 7.55 3.33 -3.40
N TYR A 85 8.52 4.22 -3.11
CA TYR A 85 8.28 5.64 -2.92
C TYR A 85 7.66 6.31 -4.15
N LEU A 86 8.20 6.05 -5.34
CA LEU A 86 7.66 6.60 -6.59
C LEU A 86 6.26 6.08 -6.88
N PHE A 87 5.99 4.81 -6.60
CA PHE A 87 4.67 4.23 -6.73
C PHE A 87 3.69 4.87 -5.73
N GLN A 88 4.12 5.23 -4.51
CA GLN A 88 3.24 5.96 -3.59
C GLN A 88 2.77 7.29 -4.17
N LYS A 89 3.63 8.06 -4.85
CA LYS A 89 3.20 9.31 -5.49
C LYS A 89 2.02 9.08 -6.45
N LEU A 90 2.07 7.98 -7.21
CA LEU A 90 0.96 7.58 -8.09
C LEU A 90 -0.30 7.23 -7.29
N VAL A 91 -0.17 6.48 -6.19
CA VAL A 91 -1.30 6.15 -5.31
C VAL A 91 -1.90 7.41 -4.70
N TYR A 92 -1.09 8.33 -4.18
CA TYR A 92 -1.55 9.61 -3.65
C TYR A 92 -2.29 10.44 -4.70
N ALA A 93 -1.75 10.53 -5.92
CA ALA A 93 -2.42 11.23 -7.01
C ALA A 93 -3.79 10.61 -7.32
N TYR A 94 -3.88 9.28 -7.39
CA TYR A 94 -5.14 8.58 -7.57
C TYR A 94 -6.13 8.83 -6.41
N LYS A 95 -5.67 8.77 -5.17
CA LYS A 95 -6.49 9.03 -3.97
C LYS A 95 -6.98 10.47 -3.92
N LEU A 96 -6.14 11.43 -4.29
CA LEU A 96 -6.51 12.84 -4.42
C LEU A 96 -7.60 13.04 -5.47
N ILE A 97 -7.47 12.42 -6.65
CA ILE A 97 -8.47 12.51 -7.74
C ILE A 97 -9.79 11.85 -7.34
N SER A 98 -9.74 10.71 -6.63
CA SER A 98 -10.93 9.99 -6.16
C SER A 98 -11.55 10.56 -4.88
N GLY A 99 -10.96 11.62 -4.31
CA GLY A 99 -11.43 12.25 -3.07
C GLY A 99 -11.30 11.35 -1.83
N GLN A 100 -10.44 10.34 -1.88
CA GLN A 100 -10.24 9.38 -0.79
C GLN A 100 -9.09 9.85 0.11
N ARG A 101 -9.30 9.76 1.43
CA ARG A 101 -8.23 9.97 2.41
C ARG A 101 -7.21 8.83 2.36
N HIS A 102 -5.96 9.11 2.71
CA HIS A 102 -4.90 8.12 2.71
C HIS A 102 -3.93 8.38 3.87
N CYS A 103 -3.67 7.34 4.66
CA CYS A 103 -2.75 7.39 5.79
C CYS A 103 -1.29 7.28 5.30
N PRO A 104 -0.39 8.22 5.64
CA PRO A 104 1.02 8.13 5.26
C PRO A 104 1.78 6.91 5.75
N TYR A 105 1.30 6.27 6.82
CA TYR A 105 1.85 5.01 7.31
C TYR A 105 1.41 3.78 6.50
N LEU A 106 0.61 3.97 5.44
CA LEU A 106 0.13 2.90 4.57
C LEU A 106 0.77 3.03 3.20
N GLN A 107 1.69 2.13 2.90
CA GLN A 107 2.43 2.11 1.65
C GLN A 107 1.98 0.93 0.80
N TYR A 108 1.70 1.18 -0.48
CA TYR A 108 1.36 0.15 -1.45
C TYR A 108 2.48 -0.09 -2.45
N PHE A 109 2.66 -1.32 -2.90
CA PHE A 109 3.48 -1.59 -4.07
C PHE A 109 2.90 -2.77 -4.84
N TRP A 110 3.04 -2.78 -6.16
CA TRP A 110 2.54 -3.86 -6.98
C TRP A 110 3.65 -4.70 -7.56
N LEU A 111 3.42 -6.00 -7.54
CA LEU A 111 4.17 -7.00 -8.27
C LEU A 111 3.28 -7.58 -9.37
N VAL A 112 3.91 -8.10 -10.41
CA VAL A 112 3.27 -8.75 -11.54
C VAL A 112 3.71 -10.20 -11.57
N ARG A 113 2.76 -11.11 -11.39
CA ARG A 113 2.96 -12.56 -11.48
C ARG A 113 3.34 -12.94 -12.91
N GLN A 114 4.32 -13.82 -13.01
CA GLN A 114 4.75 -14.46 -14.25
C GLN A 114 4.64 -15.98 -14.10
N LYS A 115 4.83 -16.71 -15.20
CA LYS A 115 4.78 -18.19 -15.17
C LYS A 115 5.82 -18.78 -14.21
N THR A 116 6.94 -18.11 -14.02
CA THR A 116 8.09 -18.57 -13.23
C THR A 116 8.51 -17.53 -12.20
N GLY A 117 7.55 -17.07 -11.38
CA GLY A 117 7.79 -16.12 -10.29
C GLY A 117 7.06 -14.79 -10.49
N TYR A 118 7.75 -13.68 -10.20
CA TYR A 118 7.16 -12.35 -10.29
C TYR A 118 8.21 -11.31 -10.66
N VAL A 119 7.74 -10.16 -11.12
CA VAL A 119 8.55 -8.96 -11.34
C VAL A 119 7.88 -7.76 -10.69
N SER A 120 8.66 -6.72 -10.43
CA SER A 120 8.16 -5.45 -9.93
C SER A 120 7.41 -4.66 -11.00
N ILE A 121 6.43 -3.84 -10.58
CA ILE A 121 5.60 -3.06 -11.50
C ILE A 121 6.40 -2.02 -12.32
N ASP A 122 7.56 -1.58 -11.85
CA ASP A 122 8.44 -0.65 -12.58
C ASP A 122 9.01 -1.23 -13.89
N LYS A 123 8.94 -2.55 -14.09
CA LYS A 123 9.23 -3.14 -15.41
C LYS A 123 8.19 -2.79 -16.47
N TYR A 124 6.99 -2.41 -16.04
CA TYR A 124 5.87 -2.04 -16.92
C TYR A 124 5.58 -0.54 -16.88
N LEU A 125 5.72 0.09 -15.72
CA LEU A 125 5.52 1.53 -15.52
C LEU A 125 6.86 2.25 -15.39
N ASN A 126 7.04 3.36 -16.13
CA ASN A 126 8.20 4.22 -15.93
C ASN A 126 8.01 5.11 -14.68
N LEU A 127 8.23 4.52 -13.51
CA LEU A 127 8.02 5.20 -12.22
C LEU A 127 8.90 6.44 -12.05
N GLU A 128 10.14 6.42 -12.57
CA GLU A 128 11.03 7.59 -12.52
C GLU A 128 10.47 8.77 -13.30
N SER A 129 9.96 8.51 -14.51
CA SER A 129 9.32 9.54 -15.32
C SER A 129 8.03 10.05 -14.66
N LEU A 130 7.22 9.16 -14.08
CA LEU A 130 6.01 9.56 -13.34
C LEU A 130 6.38 10.41 -12.11
N GLY A 131 7.45 10.06 -11.40
CA GLY A 131 7.97 10.86 -10.30
C GLY A 131 8.23 12.31 -10.68
N LYS A 132 8.92 12.54 -11.80
CA LYS A 132 9.19 13.88 -12.32
C LYS A 132 7.92 14.65 -12.70
N VAL A 133 6.92 13.95 -13.23
CA VAL A 133 5.60 14.55 -13.53
C VAL A 133 4.91 14.99 -12.25
N PHE A 134 4.94 14.17 -11.20
CA PHE A 134 4.35 14.54 -9.91
C PHE A 134 5.11 15.67 -9.21
N ASP A 135 6.43 15.70 -9.29
CA ASP A 135 7.23 16.79 -8.74
C ASP A 135 6.87 18.12 -9.41
N ARG A 136 6.80 18.13 -10.75
CA ARG A 136 6.37 19.30 -11.51
C ARG A 136 4.91 19.69 -11.25
N TYR A 137 4.03 18.71 -11.04
CA TYR A 137 2.65 18.96 -10.64
C TYR A 137 2.60 19.72 -9.30
N LEU A 138 3.39 19.30 -8.30
CA LEU A 138 3.43 19.95 -7.00
C LEU A 138 3.94 21.40 -7.09
N ASP A 139 4.98 21.64 -7.90
CA ASP A 139 5.50 22.99 -8.15
C ASP A 139 4.41 23.92 -8.71
N ILE A 140 3.63 23.43 -9.69
CA ILE A 140 2.53 24.19 -10.29
C ILE A 140 1.37 24.34 -9.31
N TYR A 141 1.05 23.29 -8.54
CA TYR A 141 -0.07 23.28 -7.60
C TYR A 141 0.05 24.38 -6.55
N GLY A 142 1.27 24.61 -6.03
CA GLY A 142 1.54 25.69 -5.07
C GLY A 142 1.23 27.09 -5.61
N SER A 143 1.31 27.27 -6.93
CA SER A 143 1.02 28.56 -7.60
C SER A 143 -0.42 28.64 -8.11
N ASN A 144 -0.92 27.59 -8.78
CA ASN A 144 -2.22 27.56 -9.42
C ASN A 144 -2.77 26.13 -9.53
N ARG A 145 -3.78 25.85 -8.68
CA ARG A 145 -4.47 24.56 -8.62
C ARG A 145 -5.12 24.14 -9.95
N ILE A 146 -5.73 25.06 -10.70
CA ILE A 146 -6.39 24.72 -11.96
C ILE A 146 -5.35 24.34 -13.01
N ALA A 147 -4.28 25.13 -13.14
CA ALA A 147 -3.18 24.86 -14.07
C ALA A 147 -2.51 23.51 -13.79
N SER A 148 -2.32 23.16 -12.51
CA SER A 148 -1.76 21.85 -12.13
C SER A 148 -2.66 20.67 -12.55
N GLY A 149 -3.98 20.83 -12.45
CA GLY A 149 -4.95 19.81 -12.87
C GLY A 149 -4.92 19.61 -14.38
N VAL A 150 -4.88 20.70 -15.14
CA VAL A 150 -4.74 20.68 -16.61
C VAL A 150 -3.42 20.01 -17.01
N TYR A 151 -2.30 20.39 -16.38
CA TYR A 151 -1.01 19.77 -16.62
C TYR A 151 -1.06 18.24 -16.40
N LEU A 152 -1.59 17.80 -15.26
CA LEU A 152 -1.67 16.38 -14.93
C LEU A 152 -2.56 15.62 -15.93
N PHE A 153 -3.70 16.19 -16.32
CA PHE A 153 -4.63 15.58 -17.27
C PHE A 153 -3.99 15.29 -18.63
N PHE A 154 -3.16 16.20 -19.14
CA PHE A 154 -2.51 16.02 -20.44
C PHE A 154 -1.24 15.17 -20.36
N VAL A 155 -0.44 15.31 -19.30
CA VAL A 155 0.88 14.67 -19.22
C VAL A 155 0.80 13.24 -18.66
N LEU A 156 -0.06 12.99 -17.67
CA LEU A 156 -0.14 11.68 -17.02
C LEU A 156 -0.48 10.53 -17.98
N PRO A 157 -1.48 10.64 -18.88
CA PRO A 157 -1.80 9.58 -19.82
C PRO A 157 -0.61 9.24 -20.73
N TRP A 158 0.16 10.23 -21.15
CA TRP A 158 1.33 10.02 -22.02
C TRP A 158 2.39 9.13 -21.37
N HIS A 159 2.61 9.29 -20.06
CA HIS A 159 3.57 8.46 -19.31
C HIS A 159 3.01 7.10 -18.87
N LEU A 160 1.68 6.98 -18.75
CA LEU A 160 1.03 5.72 -18.42
C LEU A 160 0.82 4.84 -19.66
N LEU A 161 0.61 5.41 -20.85
CA LEU A 161 0.28 4.68 -22.09
C LEU A 161 1.52 4.13 -22.83
N SER A 162 2.44 3.50 -22.12
CA SER A 162 3.53 2.76 -22.76
C SER A 162 3.04 1.41 -23.31
N TYR A 163 3.65 0.88 -24.37
CA TYR A 163 3.33 -0.46 -24.89
C TYR A 163 3.42 -1.54 -23.80
N LYS A 164 4.40 -1.42 -22.89
CA LYS A 164 4.56 -2.34 -21.75
C LYS A 164 3.39 -2.21 -20.78
N THR A 165 2.95 -0.99 -20.47
CA THR A 165 1.77 -0.77 -19.61
C THR A 165 0.51 -1.32 -20.26
N LEU A 166 0.36 -1.17 -21.58
CA LEU A 166 -0.79 -1.70 -22.32
C LEU A 166 -0.90 -3.22 -22.21
N CYS A 167 0.22 -3.94 -22.06
CA CYS A 167 0.19 -5.37 -21.76
C CYS A 167 -0.54 -5.71 -20.45
N LEU A 168 -0.62 -4.76 -19.50
CA LEU A 168 -1.33 -4.89 -18.23
C LEU A 168 -2.68 -4.16 -18.22
N ALA A 169 -3.11 -3.53 -19.32
CA ALA A 169 -4.32 -2.71 -19.35
C ALA A 169 -5.57 -3.49 -18.89
N GLY A 170 -5.69 -4.76 -19.28
CA GLY A 170 -6.78 -5.63 -18.83
C GLY A 170 -6.74 -5.90 -17.32
N ASP A 171 -5.54 -6.09 -16.74
CA ASP A 171 -5.38 -6.29 -15.30
C ASP A 171 -5.72 -5.01 -14.52
N PHE A 172 -5.24 -3.84 -14.98
CA PHE A 172 -5.58 -2.54 -14.39
C PHE A 172 -7.07 -2.24 -14.47
N LEU A 173 -7.69 -2.47 -15.63
CA LEU A 173 -9.11 -2.24 -15.84
C LEU A 173 -9.95 -3.12 -14.91
N ALA A 174 -9.57 -4.39 -14.73
CA ALA A 174 -10.25 -5.29 -13.79
C ALA A 174 -10.22 -4.76 -12.34
N VAL A 175 -9.08 -4.21 -11.90
CA VAL A 175 -8.94 -3.61 -10.56
C VAL A 175 -9.79 -2.34 -10.44
N ILE A 176 -9.72 -1.44 -11.42
CA ILE A 176 -10.49 -0.18 -11.43
C ILE A 176 -11.99 -0.46 -11.42
N ILE A 177 -12.45 -1.41 -12.24
CA ILE A 177 -13.86 -1.82 -12.27
C ILE A 177 -14.28 -2.38 -10.91
N ALA A 178 -13.47 -3.27 -10.31
CA ALA A 178 -13.79 -3.82 -8.99
C ALA A 178 -13.97 -2.71 -7.94
N ASP A 179 -13.04 -1.76 -7.90
CA ASP A 179 -13.07 -0.62 -6.98
C ASP A 179 -14.29 0.30 -7.21
N LEU A 180 -14.59 0.64 -8.48
CA LEU A 180 -15.76 1.47 -8.84
C LEU A 180 -17.09 0.85 -8.41
N PHE A 181 -17.23 -0.47 -8.50
CA PHE A 181 -18.44 -1.17 -8.06
C PHE A 181 -18.49 -1.42 -6.54
N LYS A 182 -17.57 -0.82 -5.76
CA LYS A 182 -17.38 -1.06 -4.31
C LYS A 182 -17.28 -2.55 -3.96
N LYS A 183 -16.92 -3.38 -4.93
CA LYS A 183 -16.59 -4.77 -4.68
C LYS A 183 -15.17 -4.73 -4.13
N SER A 184 -14.94 -5.36 -2.99
CA SER A 184 -13.57 -5.53 -2.48
C SER A 184 -12.66 -5.99 -3.63
N TYR A 185 -11.46 -5.44 -3.77
CA TYR A 185 -10.49 -5.85 -4.80
C TYR A 185 -10.23 -7.37 -4.80
N LEU A 186 -10.53 -8.04 -3.67
CA LEU A 186 -10.61 -9.49 -3.55
C LEU A 186 -11.53 -10.16 -4.59
N ASN A 187 -12.61 -9.49 -4.98
CA ASN A 187 -13.59 -9.95 -5.96
C ASN A 187 -13.20 -9.59 -7.40
N ALA A 188 -12.08 -8.91 -7.61
CA ALA A 188 -11.55 -8.73 -8.96
C ALA A 188 -11.25 -10.13 -9.54
N PRO A 189 -11.48 -10.33 -10.85
CA PRO A 189 -11.14 -11.59 -11.51
C PRO A 189 -9.65 -11.91 -11.33
N GLU A 190 -9.28 -13.18 -11.52
CA GLU A 190 -7.87 -13.57 -11.47
C GLU A 190 -7.05 -12.70 -12.42
N ASN A 191 -6.13 -11.94 -11.84
CA ASN A 191 -5.26 -11.03 -12.54
C ASN A 191 -3.81 -11.31 -12.13
N ARG A 192 -2.88 -10.78 -12.92
CA ARG A 192 -1.45 -10.93 -12.64
C ARG A 192 -0.96 -10.00 -11.55
N LEU A 193 -1.76 -9.02 -11.16
CA LEU A 193 -1.39 -8.01 -10.19
C LEU A 193 -1.47 -8.58 -8.77
N PHE A 194 -0.38 -8.39 -8.03
CA PHE A 194 -0.25 -8.82 -6.66
C PHE A 194 0.15 -7.62 -5.82
N GLN A 195 -0.68 -7.26 -4.84
CA GLN A 195 -0.46 -6.09 -4.01
C GLN A 195 0.37 -6.42 -2.78
N LEU A 196 1.46 -5.70 -2.59
CA LEU A 196 2.16 -5.58 -1.32
C LEU A 196 1.64 -4.34 -0.60
N VAL A 197 1.42 -4.49 0.70
CA VAL A 197 1.07 -3.39 1.60
C VAL A 197 2.04 -3.40 2.76
N PHE A 198 2.68 -2.27 3.02
CA PHE A 198 3.50 -2.05 4.20
C PHE A 198 2.74 -1.07 5.07
N ASN A 199 2.40 -1.46 6.30
CA ASN A 199 1.65 -0.59 7.19
C ASN A 199 2.05 -0.75 8.65
N THR A 200 1.68 0.22 9.47
CA THR A 200 1.73 0.11 10.92
C THR A 200 0.40 0.55 11.51
N ALA A 201 0.02 -0.02 12.65
CA ALA A 201 -1.01 0.57 13.48
C ALA A 201 -0.43 1.77 14.23
N CYS A 202 -1.27 2.76 14.51
CA CYS A 202 -0.90 3.86 15.39
C CYS A 202 -0.85 3.38 16.85
N ASP A 203 0.20 3.74 17.57
CA ASP A 203 0.42 3.47 18.98
C ASP A 203 1.00 4.71 19.69
N CYS A 204 1.25 4.61 21.00
CA CYS A 204 1.76 5.74 21.78
C CYS A 204 3.17 6.22 21.38
N TYR A 205 3.93 5.44 20.60
CA TYR A 205 5.28 5.78 20.17
C TYR A 205 5.33 6.39 18.76
N ASN A 206 4.34 6.12 17.91
CA ASN A 206 4.27 6.63 16.54
C ASN A 206 3.03 7.51 16.26
N ALA A 207 2.23 7.81 17.29
CA ALA A 207 1.06 8.67 17.17
C ALA A 207 1.44 10.07 16.71
N ASP A 208 0.84 10.48 15.59
CA ASP A 208 0.95 11.83 15.04
C ASP A 208 -0.46 12.30 14.65
N PHE A 209 -0.92 13.38 15.28
CA PHE A 209 -2.26 13.93 15.05
C PHE A 209 -2.42 14.54 13.65
N THR A 210 -1.34 14.96 13.00
CA THR A 210 -1.36 15.44 11.61
C THR A 210 -1.59 14.27 10.64
N ILE A 211 -1.04 13.10 10.96
CA ILE A 211 -1.28 11.84 10.24
C ILE A 211 -2.68 11.30 10.54
N ALA A 212 -3.12 11.37 11.81
CA ALA A 212 -4.44 10.91 12.24
C ALA A 212 -5.59 11.59 11.49
N ALA A 213 -5.45 12.88 11.17
CA ALA A 213 -6.42 13.63 10.37
C ALA A 213 -6.65 13.03 8.95
N ASN A 214 -5.67 12.29 8.43
CA ASN A 214 -5.71 11.61 7.15
C ASN A 214 -6.01 10.10 7.27
N CYS A 215 -6.27 9.61 8.49
CA CYS A 215 -6.59 8.21 8.75
C CYS A 215 -7.97 7.84 8.19
N HIS A 216 -8.05 6.69 7.53
CA HIS A 216 -9.31 6.14 7.01
C HIS A 216 -10.09 5.32 8.07
N VAL A 217 -9.43 4.89 9.16
CA VAL A 217 -10.02 4.01 10.20
C VAL A 217 -10.49 4.81 11.43
N GLY A 218 -10.09 6.08 11.54
CA GLY A 218 -10.27 6.88 12.75
C GLY A 218 -9.20 6.59 13.80
N VAL A 219 -9.10 7.45 14.83
CA VAL A 219 -8.16 7.27 15.95
C VAL A 219 -8.92 7.53 17.26
N ILE A 220 -8.72 6.65 18.24
CA ILE A 220 -9.19 6.85 19.62
C ILE A 220 -7.97 7.28 20.44
N TYR A 221 -8.05 8.43 21.11
CA TYR A 221 -7.00 8.92 21.98
C TYR A 221 -7.58 9.40 23.30
N LYS A 222 -6.72 9.53 24.31
CA LYS A 222 -7.09 10.10 25.61
C LYS A 222 -6.74 11.59 25.60
N ASN A 223 -7.73 12.46 25.80
CA ASN A 223 -7.56 13.90 26.00
C ASN A 223 -6.81 14.18 27.33
N GLN A 224 -6.20 15.35 27.47
CA GLN A 224 -5.69 15.94 28.71
C GLN A 224 -6.67 15.85 29.91
N ASP A 225 -7.99 15.86 29.66
CA ASP A 225 -9.05 15.66 30.67
C ASP A 225 -9.35 14.19 30.98
N ASP A 226 -8.48 13.27 30.55
CA ASP A 226 -8.60 11.83 30.77
C ASP A 226 -9.83 11.16 30.11
N LYS A 227 -10.51 11.89 29.23
CA LYS A 227 -11.64 11.38 28.41
C LYS A 227 -11.13 10.76 27.12
N LEU A 228 -11.76 9.65 26.72
CA LEU A 228 -11.53 9.07 25.40
C LEU A 228 -12.27 9.89 24.35
N GLU A 229 -11.53 10.41 23.39
CA GLU A 229 -12.07 11.11 22.23
C GLU A 229 -11.82 10.30 20.98
N ILE A 230 -12.82 10.28 20.09
CA ILE A 230 -12.73 9.64 18.79
C ILE A 230 -12.54 10.75 17.76
N LEU A 231 -11.35 10.79 17.15
CA LEU A 231 -11.15 11.46 15.86
C LEU A 231 -11.75 10.55 14.78
N GLU A 232 -13.07 10.57 14.67
CA GLU A 232 -13.87 9.97 13.59
C GLU A 232 -13.94 10.97 12.39
N ASN A 233 -14.23 10.64 11.13
CA ASN A 233 -15.30 9.74 10.68
C ASN A 233 -15.24 9.36 9.18
N ASP A 234 -16.17 8.47 8.82
CA ASP A 234 -16.63 7.94 7.52
C ASP A 234 -15.84 6.76 6.92
N GLY A 235 -16.13 5.54 7.38
CA GLY A 235 -16.08 4.38 6.49
C GLY A 235 -15.68 3.04 7.11
N LEU A 236 -16.70 2.22 7.40
CA LEU A 236 -16.66 0.75 7.36
C LEU A 236 -15.46 0.09 8.07
N TYR A 237 -15.53 -0.19 9.37
CA TYR A 237 -14.97 -1.43 9.99
C TYR A 237 -15.28 -1.54 11.50
N LEU A 238 -16.21 -0.74 12.05
CA LEU A 238 -16.93 -1.18 13.24
C LEU A 238 -17.97 -2.21 12.78
N LEU A 239 -17.63 -3.48 13.00
CA LEU A 239 -18.57 -4.60 13.01
C LEU A 239 -19.84 -4.16 13.75
N ARG A 240 -20.94 -4.00 13.02
CA ARG A 240 -22.28 -4.08 13.60
C ARG A 240 -22.43 -5.50 14.13
N HIS A 241 -22.27 -5.65 15.44
CA HIS A 241 -22.91 -6.70 16.22
C HIS A 241 -24.20 -6.13 16.80
#